data_AF-A3WWX7-F1
#
_entry.id   AF-A3WWX7-F1
#
_cell.length_a   1.000
_cell.length_b   1.000
_cell.length_c   1.000
_cell.angle_alpha   90.00
_cell.angle_beta   90.00
_cell.angle_gamma   90.00
#
_symmetry.space_group_name_H-M   'P 1'
#
loop_
_entity.id
_entity.type
_entity.pdbx_description
1 polymer ?
#
loop_
_entity_poly.entity_id
_entity_poly.type
_entity_poly.pdbx_seq_one_letter_code
_entity_poly.pdbx_strand_id
1 'polypeptide(L)'
;MAKVSWFRRFQDPITMPDGRIIRTIGEAAEYAVSLPRKVGNTEPWQLAARVLQEAAEHGGPFVFMARVCFAKAVLFGEKPRRRSPTRTAGRAKEAKAEVGEKSVKLPRKGTFKRARSGVSSVHS
;
A
#
# COMPACT_ATOMS: atom_id res chain seq x y z
N MET A 1 4.89 34.15 -15.09
CA MET A 1 5.44 33.23 -14.05
C MET A 1 4.39 33.09 -12.96
N ALA A 2 3.85 31.88 -12.74
CA ALA A 2 2.97 31.65 -11.60
C ALA A 2 3.80 31.84 -10.32
N LYS A 3 3.35 32.73 -9.43
CA LYS A 3 4.05 33.03 -8.19
C LYS A 3 3.82 31.88 -7.23
N VAL A 4 4.83 31.03 -7.06
CA VAL A 4 4.76 29.90 -6.12
C VAL A 4 4.51 30.45 -4.71
N SER A 5 3.44 29.96 -4.08
CA SER A 5 2.84 30.54 -2.88
C SER A 5 3.13 29.71 -1.63
N TRP A 6 4.41 29.39 -1.40
CA TRP A 6 4.86 28.61 -0.23
C TRP A 6 4.41 29.20 1.13
N PHE A 7 4.30 30.52 1.22
CA PHE A 7 3.84 31.21 2.43
C PHE A 7 2.32 31.14 2.66
N ARG A 8 1.57 30.48 1.78
CA ARG A 8 0.12 30.31 1.96
C ARG A 8 -0.13 29.54 3.26
N ARG A 9 -1.05 30.07 4.07
CA ARG A 9 -1.52 29.40 5.27
C ARG A 9 -2.57 28.36 4.94
N PHE A 10 -2.56 27.27 5.68
CA PHE A 10 -3.73 26.40 5.77
C PHE A 10 -4.85 27.14 6.48
N GLN A 11 -6.10 26.88 6.08
CA GLN A 11 -7.28 27.44 6.74
C GLN A 11 -7.35 26.98 8.20
N ASP A 12 -7.07 25.70 8.42
CA ASP A 12 -6.89 25.12 9.73
C ASP A 12 -5.42 24.69 9.89
N PRO A 13 -4.75 25.04 11.00
CA PRO A 13 -3.41 24.53 11.30
C PRO A 13 -3.41 23.02 11.59
N ILE A 14 -2.26 22.38 11.37
CA ILE A 14 -2.06 20.94 11.64
C ILE A 14 -1.20 20.80 12.90
N THR A 15 -1.73 20.12 13.91
CA THR A 15 -0.99 19.80 15.13
C THR A 15 -0.20 18.51 14.92
N MET A 16 1.10 18.59 15.13
CA MET A 16 2.03 17.46 15.04
C MET A 16 2.05 16.67 16.36
N PRO A 17 2.43 15.39 16.33
CA PRO A 17 2.60 14.58 17.55
C PRO A 17 3.65 15.18 18.50
N ASP A 18 4.65 15.89 17.97
CA ASP A 18 5.68 16.58 18.75
C ASP A 18 5.20 17.90 19.41
N GLY A 19 3.91 18.24 19.27
CA GLY A 19 3.32 19.49 19.78
C GLY A 19 3.57 20.73 18.89
N ARG A 20 4.32 20.59 17.80
CA ARG A 20 4.49 21.66 16.80
C ARG A 20 3.20 21.90 16.03
N ILE A 21 2.97 23.15 15.61
CA ILE A 21 1.81 23.52 14.79
C ILE A 21 2.30 23.98 13.43
N ILE A 22 1.96 23.24 12.38
CA ILE A 22 2.25 23.60 11.00
C ILE A 22 1.11 24.50 10.50
N ARG A 23 1.45 25.71 10.06
CA ARG A 23 0.49 26.74 9.64
C ARG A 23 0.55 27.02 8.16
N THR A 24 1.68 26.77 7.51
CA THR A 24 1.91 27.11 6.09
C THR A 24 2.32 25.90 5.25
N ILE A 25 2.13 26.02 3.94
CA ILE A 25 2.59 25.03 2.96
C ILE A 25 4.11 24.89 3.01
N GLY A 26 4.83 26.00 3.17
CA GLY A 26 6.29 26.05 3.31
C GLY A 26 6.76 25.28 4.53
N GLU A 27 6.20 25.54 5.71
CA GLU A 27 6.53 24.79 6.94
C GLU A 27 6.24 23.28 6.79
N ALA A 28 5.16 22.91 6.10
CA ALA A 28 4.84 21.52 5.82
C ALA A 28 5.88 20.87 4.87
N ALA A 29 6.30 21.59 3.84
CA ALA A 29 7.32 21.12 2.90
C ALA A 29 8.70 20.97 3.59
N GLU A 30 9.09 21.95 4.41
CA GLU A 30 10.30 21.90 5.23
C GLU A 30 10.29 20.70 6.19
N TYR A 31 9.15 20.44 6.83
CA TYR A 31 8.99 19.26 7.66
C TYR A 31 9.17 17.98 6.84
N ALA A 32 8.51 17.87 5.67
CA ALA A 32 8.57 16.69 4.83
C ALA A 32 10.00 16.37 4.34
N VAL A 33 10.80 17.38 4.01
CA VAL A 33 12.21 17.19 3.59
C VAL A 33 13.14 16.87 4.76
N SER A 34 12.78 17.27 5.99
CA SER A 34 13.56 16.95 7.19
C SER A 34 13.43 15.49 7.64
N LEU A 35 12.50 14.72 7.06
CA LEU A 35 12.23 13.35 7.46
C LEU A 35 13.36 12.38 7.07
N PRO A 36 13.60 11.33 7.89
CA PRO A 36 14.46 10.24 7.48
C PRO A 36 13.95 9.57 6.21
N ARG A 37 14.87 9.21 5.30
CA ARG A 37 14.54 8.60 4.00
C ARG A 37 13.61 7.38 4.08
N LYS A 38 13.67 6.61 5.18
CA LYS A 38 12.79 5.47 5.42
C LYS A 38 11.31 5.87 5.56
N VAL A 39 11.04 7.03 6.13
CA VAL A 39 9.70 7.57 6.36
C VAL A 39 9.24 8.37 5.13
N GLY A 40 10.11 9.24 4.60
CA GLY A 40 9.82 10.06 3.43
C GLY A 40 9.53 9.28 2.14
N ASN A 41 10.09 8.07 1.98
CA ASN A 41 9.81 7.21 0.82
C ASN A 41 8.49 6.43 0.92
N THR A 42 7.73 6.56 2.00
CA THR A 42 6.42 5.91 2.07
C THR A 42 5.41 6.64 1.19
N GLU A 43 4.46 5.89 0.63
CA GLU A 43 3.39 6.41 -0.22
C GLU A 43 2.65 7.63 0.37
N PRO A 44 2.23 7.66 1.65
CA PRO A 44 1.56 8.83 2.20
C PRO A 44 2.46 10.07 2.23
N TRP A 45 3.76 9.93 2.48
CA TRP A 45 4.70 11.06 2.46
C TRP A 45 5.01 11.54 1.05
N GLN A 46 5.12 10.64 0.06
CA GLN A 46 5.28 11.02 -1.35
C GLN A 46 4.03 11.74 -1.88
N LEU A 47 2.85 11.24 -1.55
CA LEU A 47 1.59 11.89 -1.91
C LEU A 47 1.49 13.28 -1.27
N ALA A 48 1.81 13.40 0.02
CA ALA A 48 1.84 14.69 0.71
C ALA A 48 2.79 15.68 0.03
N ALA A 49 4.02 15.27 -0.31
CA ALA A 49 4.99 16.12 -1.01
C ALA A 49 4.47 16.59 -2.37
N ARG A 50 3.85 15.69 -3.15
CA ARG A 50 3.28 16.04 -4.46
C ARG A 50 2.18 17.09 -4.31
N VAL A 51 1.24 16.87 -3.41
CA VAL A 51 0.09 17.78 -3.25
C VAL A 51 0.52 19.11 -2.64
N LEU A 52 1.56 19.14 -1.79
CA LEU A 52 2.16 20.39 -1.30
C LEU A 52 2.74 21.23 -2.45
N GLN A 53 3.41 20.59 -3.43
CA GLN A 53 3.90 21.26 -4.63
C GLN A 53 2.74 21.87 -5.45
N GLU A 54 1.71 21.08 -5.74
CA GLU A 54 0.50 21.54 -6.46
C GLU A 54 -0.17 22.71 -5.72
N ALA A 55 -0.23 22.64 -4.38
CA ALA A 55 -0.78 23.70 -3.56
C ALA A 55 0.05 24.97 -3.59
N ALA A 56 1.37 24.86 -3.71
CA ALA A 56 2.24 26.01 -3.84
C ALA A 56 2.11 26.66 -5.22
N GLU A 57 2.00 25.87 -6.29
CA GLU A 57 1.91 26.34 -7.68
C GLU A 57 0.52 26.90 -8.04
N HIS A 58 -0.54 26.18 -7.66
CA HIS A 58 -1.90 26.47 -8.08
C HIS A 58 -2.78 27.03 -6.95
N GLY A 59 -2.45 26.75 -5.69
CA GLY A 59 -3.29 27.15 -4.55
C GLY A 59 -4.69 26.52 -4.61
N GLY A 60 -5.70 27.30 -4.23
CA GLY A 60 -7.11 26.89 -4.33
C GLY A 60 -7.42 25.55 -3.63
N PRO A 61 -8.12 24.61 -4.30
CA PRO A 61 -8.48 23.30 -3.74
C PRO A 61 -7.28 22.48 -3.26
N PHE A 62 -6.10 22.67 -3.88
CA PHE A 62 -4.90 21.93 -3.52
C PHE A 62 -4.40 22.27 -2.12
N VAL A 63 -4.68 23.48 -1.59
CA VAL A 63 -4.32 23.83 -0.21
C VAL A 63 -5.05 22.94 0.80
N PHE A 64 -6.33 22.67 0.55
CA PHE A 64 -7.12 21.75 1.38
C PHE A 64 -6.63 20.30 1.23
N MET A 65 -6.39 19.85 -0.01
CA MET A 65 -5.87 18.50 -0.25
C MET A 65 -4.49 18.29 0.38
N ALA A 66 -3.61 19.30 0.32
CA ALA A 66 -2.30 19.27 0.95
C ALA A 66 -2.40 19.08 2.45
N ARG A 67 -3.32 19.80 3.12
CA ARG A 67 -3.61 19.60 4.54
C ARG A 67 -4.03 18.16 4.84
N VAL A 68 -4.97 17.61 4.07
CA VAL A 68 -5.48 16.24 4.29
C VAL A 68 -4.39 15.20 4.07
N CYS A 69 -3.64 15.29 2.96
CA CYS A 69 -2.56 14.36 2.65
C CYS A 69 -1.45 14.43 3.71
N PHE A 70 -1.06 15.62 4.13
CA PHE A 70 -0.05 15.81 5.16
C PHE A 70 -0.54 15.29 6.52
N ALA A 71 -1.76 15.60 6.94
CA ALA A 71 -2.34 15.07 8.18
C ALA A 71 -2.42 13.53 8.16
N LYS A 72 -2.80 12.93 7.03
CA LYS A 72 -2.76 11.46 6.86
C LYS A 72 -1.33 10.93 6.96
N ALA A 73 -0.36 11.59 6.35
CA ALA A 73 1.04 11.19 6.43
C ALA A 73 1.58 11.25 7.86
N VAL A 74 1.18 12.24 8.65
CA VAL A 74 1.50 12.33 10.07
C VAL A 74 0.85 11.18 10.86
N LEU A 75 -0.44 10.91 10.64
CA LEU A 75 -1.16 9.85 11.36
C LEU A 75 -0.69 8.43 11.01
N PHE A 76 -0.26 8.20 9.76
CA PHE A 76 0.08 6.87 9.26
C PHE A 76 1.59 6.65 9.01
N GLY A 77 2.40 7.70 9.10
CA GLY A 77 3.84 7.68 8.79
C GLY A 77 4.72 6.96 9.81
N GLU A 78 4.18 6.66 11.01
CA GLU A 78 4.96 6.12 12.12
C GLU A 78 4.91 4.58 12.25
N LYS A 79 4.14 3.84 11.45
CA LYS A 79 4.23 2.37 11.51
C LYS A 79 5.41 1.91 10.64
N PRO A 80 6.58 1.50 11.20
CA PRO A 80 7.50 0.71 10.42
C PRO A 80 6.69 -0.46 9.89
N ARG A 81 6.73 -0.66 8.57
CA ARG A 81 6.26 -1.89 7.93
C ARG A 81 6.91 -3.04 8.69
N ARG A 82 6.15 -3.65 9.60
CA ARG A 82 6.52 -4.85 10.32
C ARG A 82 6.94 -5.81 9.21
N ARG A 83 8.23 -6.15 9.15
CA ARG A 83 8.79 -7.00 8.11
C ARG A 83 7.83 -8.19 7.96
N SER A 84 7.19 -8.32 6.80
CA SER A 84 6.52 -9.58 6.46
C SER A 84 7.65 -10.62 6.37
N PRO A 85 7.69 -11.66 7.20
CA PRO A 85 8.67 -12.71 7.02
C PRO A 85 8.12 -13.63 5.94
N THR A 86 8.42 -13.37 4.66
CA THR A 86 8.48 -14.48 3.72
C THR A 86 9.53 -14.25 2.66
N ARG A 87 10.65 -14.90 2.94
CA ARG A 87 11.68 -15.30 2.00
C ARG A 87 11.04 -16.01 0.80
N THR A 88 10.98 -15.31 -0.33
CA THR A 88 11.24 -15.94 -1.63
C THR A 88 11.99 -14.95 -2.53
N ALA A 89 13.24 -14.68 -2.17
CA ALA A 89 14.26 -14.48 -3.21
C ALA A 89 14.41 -15.83 -3.91
N GLY A 90 13.73 -15.97 -5.05
CA GLY A 90 13.72 -17.19 -5.84
C GLY A 90 12.56 -17.22 -6.81
N ARG A 91 12.86 -16.83 -8.06
CA ARG A 91 12.13 -17.22 -9.27
C ARG A 91 10.96 -16.32 -9.69
N ALA A 92 11.32 -15.20 -10.31
CA ALA A 92 10.64 -14.72 -11.51
C ALA A 92 11.67 -14.64 -12.65
N LYS A 93 12.20 -15.81 -13.02
CA LYS A 93 12.61 -16.02 -14.41
C LYS A 93 11.37 -16.55 -15.13
N GLU A 94 11.10 -15.90 -16.26
CA GLU A 94 10.50 -16.51 -17.44
C GLU A 94 8.98 -16.60 -17.48
N ALA A 95 8.38 -15.48 -17.87
CA ALA A 95 7.21 -15.52 -18.72
C ALA A 95 7.66 -15.95 -20.13
N LYS A 96 7.49 -17.23 -20.45
CA LYS A 96 7.28 -17.66 -21.83
C LYS A 96 6.52 -18.98 -21.88
N ALA A 97 5.48 -18.93 -22.70
CA ALA A 97 5.04 -19.99 -23.60
C ALA A 97 4.17 -21.13 -23.05
N GLU A 98 3.08 -21.31 -23.81
CA GLU A 98 2.41 -22.56 -24.12
C GLU A 98 1.33 -23.11 -23.18
N VAL A 99 0.10 -22.73 -23.54
CA VAL A 99 -1.01 -23.66 -23.84
C VAL A 99 -0.51 -25.08 -24.12
N GLY A 100 -0.93 -26.04 -23.30
CA GLY A 100 -0.51 -27.42 -23.44
C GLY A 100 -1.21 -28.33 -22.44
N GLU A 101 -2.47 -28.64 -22.75
CA GLU A 101 -3.14 -29.91 -22.44
C GLU A 101 -2.17 -31.05 -22.10
N LYS A 102 -2.39 -31.74 -20.96
CA LYS A 102 -2.51 -33.22 -20.89
C LYS A 102 -2.36 -33.80 -19.47
N SER A 103 -3.32 -34.69 -19.19
CA SER A 103 -3.17 -35.93 -18.40
C SER A 103 -2.97 -35.81 -16.88
N VAL A 104 -4.10 -35.82 -16.17
CA VAL A 104 -4.18 -36.28 -14.78
C VAL A 104 -3.79 -37.76 -14.73
N LYS A 105 -2.57 -38.04 -14.24
CA LYS A 105 -2.12 -39.40 -13.91
C LYS A 105 -2.37 -39.64 -12.42
N LEU A 106 -3.42 -40.40 -12.09
CA LEU A 106 -3.68 -40.85 -10.72
C LEU A 106 -2.54 -41.75 -10.21
N PRO A 107 -2.07 -41.57 -8.96
CA PRO A 107 -1.17 -42.52 -8.34
C PRO A 107 -1.92 -43.77 -7.88
N ARG A 108 -1.40 -44.92 -8.31
CA ARG A 108 -1.73 -46.24 -7.77
C ARG A 108 -1.10 -46.41 -6.40
N LYS A 109 -1.86 -46.92 -5.44
CA LYS A 109 -1.59 -48.12 -4.62
C LYS A 109 -2.48 -48.11 -3.38
N GLY A 110 -2.93 -49.30 -2.97
CA GLY A 110 -3.44 -49.51 -1.63
C GLY A 110 -4.66 -50.42 -1.56
N THR A 111 -4.41 -51.70 -1.74
CA THR A 111 -5.31 -52.82 -1.44
C THR A 111 -6.00 -52.68 -0.08
N PHE A 112 -7.33 -52.76 -0.05
CA PHE A 112 -8.03 -53.25 1.13
C PHE A 112 -9.16 -54.18 0.70
N LYS A 113 -9.00 -55.46 1.04
CA LYS A 113 -9.99 -56.50 0.86
C LYS A 113 -11.22 -56.17 1.70
N ARG A 114 -12.43 -56.29 1.14
CA ARG A 114 -13.60 -56.61 1.95
C ARG A 114 -14.44 -57.68 1.28
N ALA A 115 -14.76 -58.66 2.09
CA ALA A 115 -15.45 -59.87 1.75
C ALA A 115 -16.97 -59.65 1.59
N ARG A 116 -17.53 -60.49 0.72
CA ARG A 116 -18.87 -61.09 0.67
C ARG A 116 -19.92 -60.61 1.69
N SER A 117 -21.04 -60.16 1.14
CA SER A 117 -22.42 -60.67 1.33
C SER A 117 -23.32 -59.65 0.60
N GLY A 118 -24.20 -60.01 -0.32
CA GLY A 118 -25.28 -60.98 -0.23
C GLY A 118 -26.59 -60.22 -0.01
N VAL A 119 -27.65 -60.55 -0.76
CA VAL A 119 -29.06 -60.07 -0.70
C VAL A 119 -29.29 -58.71 -1.39
N SER A 120 -30.02 -58.56 -2.51
CA SER A 120 -31.35 -59.03 -2.99
C SER A 120 -32.44 -57.95 -2.87
N SER A 121 -33.30 -57.92 -3.90
CA SER A 121 -34.62 -57.26 -4.03
C SER A 121 -34.60 -55.79 -4.50
N VAL A 122 -35.04 -55.45 -5.72
CA VAL A 122 -36.44 -55.35 -6.25
C VAL A 122 -37.34 -54.46 -5.39
N HIS A 123 -37.85 -53.37 -5.99
CA HIS A 123 -39.25 -52.90 -6.01
C HIS A 123 -39.34 -51.47 -6.56
N SER A 124 -39.92 -51.31 -7.75
CA SER A 124 -41.13 -50.49 -8.06
C SER A 124 -41.20 -50.22 -9.55
#